data_AF-A0A7J8NSF9-F1
#
_entry.id   AF-A0A7J8NSF9-F1
#
_cell.length_a   1.000
_cell.length_b   1.000
_cell.length_c   1.000
_cell.angle_alpha   90.00
_cell.angle_beta   90.00
_cell.angle_gamma   90.00
#
_symmetry.space_group_name_H-M   'P 1'
#
loop_
_entity.id
_entity.type
_entity.pdbx_description
1 polymer ?
#
loop_
_entity_poly.entity_id
_entity_poly.type
_entity_poly.pdbx_seq_one_letter_code
_entity_poly.pdbx_strand_id
1 'polypeptide(L)'
;MEEALVDLRLTEEGDSREMKAWEIEEEVGEGEPFLELCLVGCFLTATTINFQSMRTVMANLWHPLGGISITEVGEKRFVFQFYCEMDFDRVVNGAPWTFNNHLLVFHHLKHGEDPLEVDLLFTEF
;
A
#
# COMPACT_ATOMS: atom_id res chain seq x y z
N MET A 1 51.10 -34.63 24.05
CA MET A 1 50.95 -33.82 25.29
C MET A 1 51.82 -32.60 25.11
N GLU A 2 51.35 -31.45 25.63
CA GLU A 2 51.86 -30.07 25.44
C GLU A 2 51.21 -29.38 24.21
N GLU A 3 50.08 -28.67 24.37
CA GLU A 3 49.88 -27.34 24.99
C GLU A 3 50.41 -26.20 24.11
N ALA A 4 49.50 -25.34 23.63
CA ALA A 4 49.58 -23.88 23.80
C ALA A 4 48.71 -23.12 22.78
N LEU A 5 47.82 -22.31 23.37
CA LEU A 5 47.03 -21.22 22.82
C LEU A 5 47.80 -20.29 21.85
N VAL A 6 47.09 -19.79 20.83
CA VAL A 6 47.29 -18.41 20.37
C VAL A 6 45.93 -17.75 20.17
N ASP A 7 45.65 -16.81 21.06
CA ASP A 7 44.64 -15.76 20.99
C ASP A 7 44.95 -14.84 19.79
N LEU A 8 43.98 -14.64 18.90
CA LEU A 8 44.05 -13.62 17.86
C LEU A 8 42.79 -12.75 17.92
N ARG A 9 42.93 -11.68 18.71
CA ARG A 9 42.10 -10.47 18.64
C ARG A 9 42.35 -9.76 17.30
N LEU A 10 41.28 -9.43 16.59
CA LEU A 10 41.24 -8.43 15.51
C LEU A 10 39.93 -7.64 15.70
N THR A 11 39.97 -6.53 16.44
CA THR A 11 40.03 -5.13 15.97
C THR A 11 38.76 -4.69 15.23
N GLU A 12 37.99 -3.82 15.89
CA GLU A 12 36.94 -3.00 15.30
C GLU A 12 37.56 -2.03 14.30
N GLU A 13 37.25 -2.19 13.01
CA GLU A 13 37.45 -1.18 11.98
C GLU A 13 36.18 -1.19 11.12
N GLY A 14 35.57 -0.03 10.94
CA GLY A 14 34.22 0.11 10.45
C GLY A 14 34.01 -0.37 9.03
N ASP A 15 32.84 -0.96 8.80
CA ASP A 15 32.14 -0.79 7.54
C ASP A 15 30.65 -0.59 7.84
N SER A 16 30.14 0.56 7.41
CA SER A 16 28.79 1.01 7.73
C SER A 16 27.80 0.10 7.02
N ARG A 17 27.22 -0.83 7.78
CA ARG A 17 26.02 -1.63 7.49
C ARG A 17 25.49 -1.44 6.06
N GLU A 18 26.04 -2.22 5.15
CA GLU A 18 25.42 -2.44 3.85
C GLU A 18 24.05 -3.07 4.13
N MET A 19 23.02 -2.23 4.04
CA MET A 19 21.62 -2.60 4.24
C MET A 19 21.27 -3.50 3.05
N LYS A 20 21.42 -4.83 3.23
CA LYS A 20 20.98 -5.81 2.24
C LYS A 20 19.47 -5.62 2.03
N ALA A 21 19.12 -4.98 0.93
CA ALA A 21 17.77 -5.03 0.38
C ALA A 21 17.45 -6.51 0.18
N TRP A 22 16.43 -7.00 0.87
CA TRP A 22 15.86 -8.29 0.54
C TRP A 22 15.16 -8.10 -0.80
N GLU A 23 15.79 -8.57 -1.87
CA GLU A 23 15.10 -8.84 -3.12
C GLU A 23 14.14 -9.99 -2.82
N ILE A 24 12.89 -9.64 -2.50
CA ILE A 24 11.81 -10.61 -2.46
C ILE A 24 11.54 -10.94 -3.93
N GLU A 25 12.00 -12.10 -4.37
CA GLU A 25 11.50 -12.74 -5.57
C GLU A 25 10.03 -13.06 -5.32
N GLU A 26 9.13 -12.23 -5.85
CA GLU A 26 7.71 -12.58 -5.94
C GLU A 26 7.58 -13.73 -6.94
N GLU A 27 7.58 -14.97 -6.43
CA GLU A 27 6.94 -16.06 -7.14
C GLU A 27 5.44 -15.74 -7.24
N VAL A 28 5.01 -15.29 -8.42
CA VAL A 28 3.60 -15.16 -8.77
C VAL A 28 3.04 -16.56 -8.95
N GLY A 29 2.62 -17.17 -7.84
CA GLY A 29 1.73 -18.32 -7.87
C GLY A 29 0.41 -17.90 -8.53
N GLU A 30 -0.09 -18.74 -9.44
CA GLU A 30 -1.45 -18.63 -9.99
C GLU A 30 -2.47 -18.87 -8.86
N GLY A 31 -2.72 -17.84 -8.06
CA GLY A 31 -3.79 -17.76 -7.08
C GLY A 31 -4.88 -16.83 -7.60
N GLU A 32 -6.14 -17.20 -7.36
CA GLU A 32 -7.33 -16.37 -7.55
C GLU A 32 -7.06 -14.90 -7.13
N PRO A 33 -7.53 -13.91 -7.90
CA PRO A 33 -7.07 -12.54 -7.71
C PRO A 33 -7.43 -12.02 -6.32
N PHE A 34 -6.45 -11.39 -5.66
CA PHE A 34 -6.45 -10.72 -4.35
C PHE A 34 -7.47 -9.57 -4.19
N LEU A 35 -8.62 -9.62 -4.88
CA LEU A 35 -9.64 -8.58 -4.88
C LEU A 35 -10.32 -8.41 -3.52
N GLU A 36 -10.13 -9.33 -2.57
CA GLU A 36 -10.75 -9.25 -1.24
C GLU A 36 -10.36 -7.98 -0.46
N LEU A 37 -9.20 -7.38 -0.75
CA LEU A 37 -8.70 -6.18 -0.06
C LEU A 37 -8.52 -4.97 -0.99
N CYS A 38 -9.45 -4.82 -1.93
CA CYS A 38 -9.46 -3.72 -2.91
C CYS A 38 -10.55 -2.68 -2.62
N LEU A 39 -10.17 -1.40 -2.65
CA LEU A 39 -11.12 -0.30 -2.75
C LEU A 39 -11.03 0.33 -4.13
N VAL A 40 -12.17 0.63 -4.74
CA VAL A 40 -12.24 1.60 -5.84
C VAL A 40 -12.73 2.92 -5.28
N GLY A 41 -12.09 4.02 -5.63
CA GLY A 41 -12.51 5.34 -5.16
C GLY A 41 -12.25 6.47 -6.15
N CYS A 42 -12.97 7.56 -5.95
CA CYS A 42 -12.83 8.79 -6.70
C CYS A 42 -12.87 10.00 -5.75
N PHE A 43 -12.21 11.09 -6.16
CA PHE A 43 -12.26 12.34 -5.40
C PHE A 43 -13.37 13.23 -5.94
N LEU A 44 -14.19 13.77 -5.04
CA LEU A 44 -15.26 14.70 -5.39
C LEU A 44 -14.68 16.07 -5.76
N THR A 45 -14.25 16.19 -7.03
CA THR A 45 -13.70 17.43 -7.58
C THR A 45 -13.89 17.54 -9.09
N ALA A 46 -14.09 18.77 -9.56
CA ALA A 46 -14.09 19.09 -10.98
C ALA A 46 -12.66 19.05 -11.58
N THR A 47 -11.64 19.33 -10.77
CA THR A 47 -10.23 19.38 -11.22
C THR A 47 -9.65 17.98 -11.43
N THR A 48 -8.51 17.92 -12.11
CA THR A 48 -7.71 16.69 -12.22
C THR A 48 -6.84 16.53 -10.98
N ILE A 49 -6.80 15.32 -10.44
CA ILE A 49 -5.90 14.98 -9.33
C ILE A 49 -4.52 14.67 -9.89
N ASN A 50 -3.47 15.22 -9.29
CA ASN A 50 -2.11 14.76 -9.57
C ASN A 50 -1.92 13.39 -8.93
N PHE A 51 -1.90 12.34 -9.74
CA PHE A 51 -1.83 10.96 -9.28
C PHE A 51 -0.62 10.71 -8.37
N GLN A 52 0.58 11.18 -8.75
CA GLN A 52 1.80 10.93 -7.97
C GLN A 52 1.73 11.58 -6.59
N SER A 53 1.30 12.84 -6.51
CA SER A 53 1.14 13.54 -5.24
C SER A 53 0.07 12.89 -4.37
N MET A 54 -1.08 12.54 -4.94
CA MET A 54 -2.16 11.85 -4.24
C MET A 54 -1.68 10.50 -3.70
N ARG A 55 -1.05 9.67 -4.53
CA ARG A 55 -0.52 8.36 -4.15
C ARG A 55 0.41 8.47 -2.96
N THR A 56 1.38 9.38 -3.01
CA THR A 56 2.34 9.58 -1.90
C THR A 56 1.64 10.05 -0.63
N VAL A 57 0.73 11.03 -0.73
CA VAL A 57 0.04 11.57 0.45
C VAL A 57 -0.87 10.51 1.09
N MET A 58 -1.68 9.81 0.30
CA MET A 58 -2.61 8.80 0.82
C MET A 58 -1.85 7.60 1.43
N ALA A 59 -0.80 7.10 0.77
CA ALA A 59 0.02 6.02 1.31
C ALA A 59 0.70 6.40 2.63
N ASN A 60 1.20 7.64 2.73
CA ASN A 60 1.81 8.15 3.97
C ASN A 60 0.76 8.38 5.07
N LEU A 61 -0.42 8.88 4.71
CA LEU A 61 -1.51 9.16 5.65
C LEU A 61 -2.03 7.88 6.30
N TRP A 62 -2.29 6.84 5.50
CA TRP A 62 -2.80 5.57 6.00
C TRP A 62 -1.72 4.72 6.66
N HIS A 63 -0.46 4.91 6.25
CA HIS A 63 0.73 4.22 6.77
C HIS A 63 0.51 2.70 6.97
N PRO A 64 0.15 1.96 5.91
CA PRO A 64 -0.18 0.55 6.01
C PRO A 64 1.06 -0.26 6.40
N LEU A 65 0.90 -1.19 7.35
CA LEU A 65 1.95 -2.10 7.79
C LEU A 65 2.32 -3.11 6.71
N GLY A 66 1.32 -3.64 6.00
CA GLY A 66 1.50 -4.58 4.89
C GLY A 66 1.81 -3.89 3.55
N GLY A 67 1.84 -2.56 3.51
CA GLY A 67 1.95 -1.80 2.28
C GLY A 67 0.62 -1.64 1.54
N ILE A 68 0.67 -0.88 0.45
CA ILE A 68 -0.48 -0.59 -0.41
C ILE A 68 -0.01 -0.34 -1.84
N SER A 69 -0.74 -0.87 -2.81
CA SER A 69 -0.61 -0.49 -4.21
C SER A 69 -1.77 0.42 -4.60
N ILE A 70 -1.44 1.52 -5.28
CA ILE A 70 -2.43 2.51 -5.73
C ILE A 70 -2.26 2.64 -7.24
N THR A 71 -3.32 2.40 -7.99
CA THR A 71 -3.34 2.45 -9.46
C THR A 71 -4.44 3.39 -9.93
N GLU A 72 -4.17 4.13 -11.01
CA GLU A 72 -5.19 4.91 -11.72
C GLU A 72 -5.80 4.02 -12.81
N VAL A 73 -7.11 3.80 -12.76
CA VAL A 73 -7.82 2.90 -13.70
C VAL A 73 -8.60 3.65 -14.79
N GLY A 74 -8.66 4.98 -14.69
CA GLY A 74 -9.36 5.85 -15.65
C GLY A 74 -10.50 6.61 -15.00
N GLU A 75 -11.06 7.60 -15.72
CA GLU A 75 -12.24 8.37 -15.28
C GLU A 75 -12.14 9.00 -13.87
N LYS A 76 -10.92 9.40 -13.47
CA LYS A 76 -10.62 9.90 -12.11
C LYS A 76 -10.86 8.87 -10.98
N ARG A 77 -10.87 7.58 -11.32
CA ARG A 77 -10.98 6.45 -10.41
C ARG A 77 -9.59 5.87 -10.11
N PHE A 78 -9.45 5.45 -8.87
CA PHE A 78 -8.24 4.85 -8.34
C PHE A 78 -8.59 3.54 -7.65
N VAL A 79 -7.74 2.53 -7.83
CA VAL A 79 -7.83 1.29 -7.07
C VAL A 79 -6.75 1.29 -6.02
N PHE A 80 -7.15 0.99 -4.79
CA PHE A 80 -6.30 0.88 -3.61
C PHE A 80 -6.31 -0.59 -3.18
N GLN A 81 -5.23 -1.31 -3.49
CA GLN A 81 -5.04 -2.69 -3.09
C GLN A 81 -4.21 -2.73 -1.80
N PHE A 82 -4.80 -3.28 -0.76
CA PHE A 82 -4.13 -3.56 0.50
C PHE A 82 -3.61 -5.00 0.54
N TYR A 83 -2.57 -5.22 1.33
CA TYR A 83 -1.97 -6.55 1.53
C TYR A 83 -2.13 -7.05 2.97
N CYS A 84 -2.90 -6.33 3.80
CA CYS A 84 -3.21 -6.69 5.17
C CYS A 84 -4.64 -6.25 5.51
N GLU A 85 -5.44 -7.18 6.04
CA GLU A 85 -6.83 -6.92 6.47
C GLU A 85 -6.91 -5.79 7.51
N MET A 86 -5.97 -5.75 8.46
CA MET A 86 -5.97 -4.73 9.51
C MET A 86 -5.73 -3.31 8.95
N ASP A 87 -4.94 -3.19 7.87
CA ASP A 87 -4.76 -1.90 7.20
C ASP A 87 -6.00 -1.51 6.39
N PHE A 88 -6.61 -2.46 5.69
CA PHE A 88 -7.87 -2.28 4.98
C PHE A 88 -8.97 -1.80 5.93
N ASP A 89 -9.21 -2.52 7.03
CA ASP A 89 -10.22 -2.18 8.04
C ASP A 89 -9.94 -0.82 8.67
N ARG A 90 -8.67 -0.50 8.96
CA ARG A 90 -8.31 0.81 9.53
C ARG A 90 -8.65 1.94 8.56
N VAL A 91 -8.43 1.74 7.26
CA VAL A 91 -8.78 2.74 6.24
C VAL A 91 -10.29 2.84 6.09
N VAL A 92 -11.02 1.74 5.97
CA VAL A 92 -12.48 1.77 5.80
C VAL A 92 -13.15 2.42 7.01
N ASN A 93 -12.80 2.01 8.23
CA ASN A 93 -13.41 2.53 9.46
C ASN A 93 -12.90 3.92 9.85
N GLY A 94 -11.78 4.38 9.29
CA GLY A 94 -11.21 5.70 9.55
C GLY A 94 -11.76 6.81 8.64
N ALA A 95 -12.68 6.48 7.73
CA ALA A 95 -13.33 7.46 6.87
C ALA A 95 -14.11 8.52 7.68
N PRO A 96 -14.30 9.74 7.13
CA PRO A 96 -13.98 10.17 5.77
C PRO A 96 -12.50 10.53 5.55
N TRP A 97 -12.01 10.33 4.32
CA TRP A 97 -10.65 10.72 3.91
C TRP A 97 -10.67 11.85 2.89
N THR A 98 -9.67 12.72 2.95
CA THR A 98 -9.54 13.84 2.00
C THR A 98 -8.13 13.98 1.46
N PHE A 99 -8.00 14.41 0.21
CA PHE A 99 -6.74 14.88 -0.38
C PHE A 99 -6.96 16.29 -0.94
N ASN A 100 -6.12 17.26 -0.55
CA ASN A 100 -6.27 18.67 -0.96
C ASN A 100 -7.69 19.22 -0.75
N ASN A 101 -8.33 18.88 0.39
CA ASN A 101 -9.71 19.25 0.73
C ASN A 101 -10.78 18.66 -0.22
N HIS A 102 -10.43 17.68 -1.05
CA HIS A 102 -11.38 16.91 -1.84
C HIS A 102 -11.67 15.59 -1.13
N LEU A 103 -12.96 15.30 -0.91
CA LEU A 103 -13.43 14.07 -0.28
C LEU A 103 -13.17 12.88 -1.19
N LEU A 104 -12.60 11.81 -0.62
CA LEU A 104 -12.52 10.51 -1.26
C LEU A 104 -13.81 9.73 -0.96
N VAL A 105 -14.53 9.36 -2.02
CA VAL A 105 -15.62 8.38 -1.97
C VAL A 105 -15.07 7.07 -2.47
N PHE A 106 -15.33 5.98 -1.75
CA PHE A 106 -14.81 4.67 -2.13
C PHE A 106 -15.80 3.55 -1.81
N HIS A 107 -15.62 2.43 -2.50
CA HIS A 107 -16.39 1.20 -2.38
C HIS A 107 -15.45 0.00 -2.29
N HIS A 108 -15.81 -0.99 -1.49
CA HIS A 108 -15.10 -2.27 -1.41
C HIS A 108 -15.44 -3.12 -2.63
N LEU A 109 -14.45 -3.32 -3.51
CA LEU A 109 -14.62 -4.11 -4.72
C LEU A 109 -14.89 -5.56 -4.38
N LYS A 110 -16.03 -6.07 -4.86
CA LYS A 110 -16.39 -7.49 -4.73
C LYS A 110 -15.87 -8.27 -5.94
N HIS A 111 -15.79 -9.58 -5.76
CA HIS A 111 -15.40 -10.48 -6.84
C HIS A 111 -16.32 -10.31 -8.07
N GLY A 112 -15.72 -10.07 -9.23
CA GLY A 112 -16.43 -9.87 -10.50
C GLY A 112 -16.97 -8.46 -10.75
N GLU A 113 -16.80 -7.51 -9.83
CA GLU A 113 -17.14 -6.10 -10.09
C GLU A 113 -16.08 -5.42 -10.96
N ASP A 114 -16.53 -4.60 -11.92
CA ASP A 114 -15.64 -3.72 -12.69
C ASP A 114 -15.46 -2.40 -11.95
N PRO A 115 -14.22 -1.99 -11.60
CA PRO A 115 -13.95 -0.72 -10.95
C PRO A 115 -14.51 0.53 -11.67
N LEU A 116 -14.68 0.46 -13.00
CA LEU A 116 -15.22 1.56 -13.79
C LEU A 116 -16.76 1.66 -13.70
N GLU A 117 -17.43 0.53 -13.50
CA GLU A 117 -18.91 0.44 -13.50
C GLU A 117 -19.52 0.58 -12.09
N VAL A 118 -18.71 0.52 -11.03
CA VAL A 118 -19.19 0.71 -9.65
C VAL A 118 -19.69 2.15 -9.44
N ASP A 119 -20.90 2.30 -8.91
CA ASP A 119 -21.47 3.59 -8.52
C ASP A 119 -20.77 4.17 -7.29
N LEU A 120 -20.10 5.31 -7.47
CA LEU A 120 -19.43 6.08 -6.40
C LEU A 120 -20.18 7.40 -6.14
N LEU A 121 -21.50 7.30 -5.92
CA LEU A 121 -22.39 8.46 -5.76
C LEU A 121 -22.63 8.85 -4.31
N PHE A 122 -22.47 7.90 -3.39
CA PHE A 122 -22.68 8.08 -1.96
C PHE A 122 -21.78 7.14 -1.18
N THR A 123 -21.59 7.44 0.09
CA THR A 123 -20.88 6.59 1.03
C THR A 123 -21.46 6.91 2.41
N GLU A 124 -21.85 5.86 3.12
CA GLU A 124 -22.43 5.97 4.45
C GLU A 124 -21.26 6.07 5.43
N PHE A 125 -20.94 7.29 5.87
CA PHE A 125 -20.04 7.54 6.98
C PHE A 125 -20.82 7.83 8.26
#